data_AF-A0A920MWX5-F1
#
_entry.id   AF-A0A920MWX5-F1
#
_cell.length_a   1.000
_cell.length_b   1.000
_cell.length_c   1.000
_cell.angle_alpha   90.00
_cell.angle_beta   90.00
_cell.angle_gamma   90.00
#
_symmetry.space_group_name_H-M   'P 1'
#
loop_
_entity.id
_entity.type
_entity.pdbx_description
1 polymer ?
#
loop_
_entity_poly.entity_id
_entity_poly.type
_entity_poly.pdbx_seq_one_letter_code
_entity_poly.pdbx_strand_id
1 'polypeptide(L)'
;MIASHSSCRYFTPGWERNMGDDEIRRLKDNGGVIQINYGSSFVTQASQDKRAANTEKIKVYAEKNGLSAEDEVLKNLSQKK
;
A
#
# COMPACT_ATOMS: atom_id res chain seq x y z
N MET A 1 -23.42 2.71 -4.98
CA MET A 1 -21.97 2.89 -5.28
C MET A 1 -21.16 2.13 -4.24
N ILE A 2 -20.10 1.43 -4.63
CA ILE A 2 -19.30 0.60 -3.70
C ILE A 2 -17.81 0.88 -3.92
N ALA A 3 -17.07 1.06 -2.82
CA ALA A 3 -15.62 0.97 -2.79
C ALA A 3 -15.24 -0.39 -2.21
N SER A 4 -15.01 -1.40 -3.06
CA SER A 4 -14.91 -2.81 -2.64
C SER A 4 -13.60 -3.18 -1.93
N HIS A 5 -12.59 -2.31 -1.94
CA HIS A 5 -11.28 -2.59 -1.34
C HIS A 5 -10.51 -1.29 -1.10
N SER A 6 -11.07 -0.41 -0.27
CA SER A 6 -10.44 0.85 0.12
C SER A 6 -10.43 1.00 1.65
N SER A 7 -9.86 2.06 2.19
CA SER A 7 -9.83 2.35 3.63
C SER A 7 -9.82 3.88 3.85
N CYS A 8 -9.81 4.32 5.10
CA CYS A 8 -9.82 5.74 5.44
C CYS A 8 -8.42 6.35 5.33
N ARG A 9 -8.27 7.41 4.53
CA ARG A 9 -6.98 8.09 4.29
C ARG A 9 -6.40 8.72 5.56
N TYR A 10 -7.25 8.99 6.55
CA TYR A 10 -6.83 9.43 7.88
C TYR A 10 -5.71 8.56 8.49
N PHE A 11 -5.76 7.23 8.32
CA PHE A 11 -4.77 6.31 8.87
C PHE A 11 -3.51 6.14 8.00
N THR A 12 -3.53 6.68 6.78
CA THR A 12 -2.46 6.60 5.79
C THR A 12 -2.39 7.90 4.97
N PRO A 13 -1.95 9.02 5.56
CA PRO A 13 -1.92 10.31 4.87
C PRO A 13 -1.14 10.24 3.55
N GLY A 14 -1.65 10.88 2.49
CA GLY A 14 -1.03 10.87 1.16
C GLY A 14 -1.28 9.59 0.32
N TRP A 15 -1.93 8.56 0.88
CA TRP A 15 -2.27 7.34 0.14
C TRP A 15 -3.62 7.49 -0.59
N GLU A 16 -3.60 8.00 -1.82
CA GLU A 16 -4.82 8.30 -2.61
C GLU A 16 -5.66 7.07 -2.98
N ARG A 17 -5.12 5.86 -2.83
CA ARG A 17 -5.91 4.62 -2.93
C ARG A 17 -6.97 4.51 -1.82
N ASN A 18 -6.75 5.17 -0.69
CA ASN A 18 -7.71 5.33 0.39
C ASN A 18 -8.57 6.58 0.20
N MET A 19 -9.80 6.53 0.69
CA MET A 19 -10.76 7.63 0.58
C MET A 19 -10.52 8.67 1.70
N GLY A 20 -10.46 9.94 1.32
CA GLY A 20 -10.52 11.07 2.23
C GLY A 20 -11.95 11.35 2.70
N ASP A 21 -12.08 12.21 3.69
CA ASP A 21 -13.36 12.44 4.37
C ASP A 21 -14.47 12.91 3.43
N ASP A 22 -14.16 13.81 2.49
CA ASP A 22 -15.15 14.32 1.53
C ASP A 22 -15.67 13.24 0.57
N GLU A 23 -14.79 12.34 0.15
CA GLU A 23 -15.13 11.20 -0.69
C GLU A 23 -16.02 10.22 0.08
N ILE A 24 -15.73 9.98 1.36
CA ILE A 24 -16.53 9.14 2.26
C ILE A 24 -17.91 9.76 2.52
N ARG A 25 -17.99 11.07 2.77
CA ARG A 25 -19.26 11.80 2.91
C ARG A 25 -20.11 11.67 1.65
N ARG A 26 -19.51 11.91 0.48
CA ARG A 26 -20.20 11.74 -0.81
C ARG A 26 -20.64 10.29 -1.04
N LEU A 27 -19.84 9.30 -0.64
CA LEU A 27 -20.22 7.89 -0.71
C LEU A 27 -21.45 7.61 0.16
N LYS A 28 -21.47 8.13 1.41
CA LYS A 28 -22.61 8.02 2.34
C LYS A 28 -23.88 8.63 1.75
N ASP A 29 -23.79 9.84 1.20
CA ASP A 29 -24.94 10.57 0.64
C ASP A 29 -25.56 9.83 -0.56
N ASN A 30 -24.76 9.02 -1.25
CA ASN A 30 -25.21 8.14 -2.34
C ASN A 30 -25.63 6.73 -1.86
N GLY A 31 -25.80 6.50 -0.55
CA GLY A 31 -26.14 5.20 0.02
C GLY A 31 -25.09 4.12 -0.24
N GLY A 32 -23.83 4.52 -0.42
CA GLY A 32 -22.74 3.64 -0.79
C GLY A 32 -22.08 2.96 0.40
N VAL A 33 -21.26 1.95 0.09
CA VAL A 33 -20.54 1.14 1.08
C VAL A 33 -19.06 1.13 0.78
N ILE A 34 -18.24 1.26 1.82
CA ILE A 34 -16.80 0.97 1.78
C ILE A 34 -16.56 -0.39 2.41
N GLN A 35 -15.90 -1.29 1.66
CA GLN A 35 -15.37 -2.54 2.19
C GLN A 35 -13.90 -2.29 2.55
N ILE A 36 -13.61 -2.35 3.85
CA ILE A 36 -12.28 -2.05 4.38
C ILE A 36 -11.25 -3.05 3.86
N ASN A 37 -10.20 -2.54 3.23
CA ASN A 37 -9.07 -3.33 2.76
C ASN A 37 -8.28 -3.89 3.95
N TYR A 38 -8.01 -5.19 3.93
CA TYR A 38 -7.25 -5.91 4.96
C TYR A 38 -5.73 -5.85 4.75
N GLY A 39 -5.27 -5.38 3.59
CA GLY A 39 -3.87 -5.15 3.30
C GLY A 39 -3.30 -4.09 4.25
N SER A 40 -2.26 -4.45 5.00
CA SER A 40 -1.74 -3.65 6.11
C SER A 40 -1.32 -2.22 5.71
N SER A 41 -0.83 -2.04 4.48
CA SER A 41 -0.50 -0.73 3.89
C SER A 41 -1.71 0.19 3.65
N PHE A 42 -2.94 -0.32 3.69
CA PHE A 42 -4.18 0.48 3.59
C PHE A 42 -4.72 0.90 4.96
N VAL A 43 -4.23 0.32 6.07
CA VAL A 43 -4.80 0.55 7.41
C VAL A 43 -3.82 1.19 8.39
N THR A 44 -2.52 1.19 8.11
CA THR A 44 -1.50 1.76 9.01
C THR A 44 -0.35 2.42 8.26
N GLN A 45 0.08 3.59 8.73
CA GLN A 45 1.28 4.26 8.24
C GLN A 45 2.54 3.40 8.45
N ALA A 46 2.68 2.75 9.61
CA ALA A 46 3.83 1.90 9.92
C ALA A 46 4.05 0.77 8.89
N SER A 47 2.97 0.23 8.32
CA SER A 47 3.09 -0.78 7.26
C SER A 47 3.56 -0.18 5.92
N GLN A 48 3.23 1.08 5.63
CA GLN A 48 3.78 1.79 4.48
C GLN A 48 5.26 2.09 4.67
N ASP A 49 5.63 2.56 5.85
CA ASP A 49 7.02 2.89 6.20
C ASP A 49 7.91 1.63 6.11
N LYS A 50 7.43 0.50 6.66
CA LYS A 50 8.11 -0.80 6.52
C LYS A 50 8.29 -1.20 5.06
N ARG A 51 7.24 -1.03 4.24
CA ARG A 51 7.32 -1.34 2.80
C ARG A 51 8.36 -0.47 2.10
N ALA A 52 8.37 0.84 2.35
CA ALA A 52 9.36 1.76 1.77
C ALA A 52 10.78 1.39 2.18
N ALA A 53 11.01 1.12 3.47
CA ALA A 53 12.31 0.67 3.98
C ALA A 53 12.77 -0.65 3.36
N ASN A 54 11.85 -1.60 3.15
CA ASN A 54 12.16 -2.87 2.49
C ASN A 54 12.50 -2.68 1.01
N THR A 55 11.78 -1.81 0.29
CA THR A 55 12.12 -1.46 -1.10
C THR A 55 13.54 -0.90 -1.20
N GLU A 56 13.92 0.00 -0.30
CA GLU A 56 15.28 0.56 -0.29
C GLU A 56 16.34 -0.50 0.02
N LYS A 57 16.09 -1.38 1.00
CA LYS A 57 17.02 -2.49 1.30
C LYS A 57 17.25 -3.41 0.10
N ILE A 58 16.18 -3.74 -0.63
CA ILE A 58 16.27 -4.58 -1.82
C ILE A 58 17.07 -3.86 -2.91
N LYS A 59 16.83 -2.56 -3.12
CA LYS A 59 17.58 -1.74 -4.07
C LYS A 59 19.08 -1.70 -3.76
N VAL A 60 19.45 -1.39 -2.52
CA VAL A 60 20.86 -1.38 -2.07
C VAL A 60 21.51 -2.75 -2.24
N TYR A 61 20.79 -3.83 -1.91
CA TYR A 61 21.27 -5.19 -2.13
C TYR A 61 21.48 -5.49 -3.62
N ALA A 62 20.55 -5.08 -4.49
CA ALA A 62 20.67 -5.27 -5.92
C ALA A 62 21.91 -4.56 -6.49
N GLU A 63 22.09 -3.28 -6.16
CA GLU A 63 23.22 -2.46 -6.60
C GLU A 63 24.56 -3.06 -6.14
N LYS A 64 24.67 -3.47 -4.87
CA LYS A 64 25.89 -4.06 -4.32
C LYS A 64 26.29 -5.36 -5.00
N ASN A 65 25.31 -6.13 -5.49
CA ASN A 65 25.53 -7.45 -6.09
C ASN A 65 25.43 -7.44 -7.62
N GLY A 66 25.24 -6.28 -8.25
CA GLY A 66 25.08 -6.16 -9.70
C GLY A 66 23.85 -6.91 -10.25
N LEU A 67 22.80 -7.07 -9.44
CA LEU A 67 21.62 -7.84 -9.79
C LEU A 67 20.59 -6.98 -10.53
N SER A 68 19.94 -7.55 -11.54
CA SER A 68 18.82 -6.95 -12.24
C SER A 68 17.49 -7.44 -11.65
N ALA A 69 16.39 -6.72 -11.92
CA ALA A 69 15.06 -7.06 -11.42
C ALA A 69 14.58 -8.45 -11.89
N GLU A 70 15.16 -8.96 -12.97
CA GLU A 70 14.87 -10.26 -13.56
C GLU A 70 15.54 -11.43 -12.82
N ASP A 71 16.56 -11.14 -12.00
CA ASP A 71 17.27 -12.17 -11.25
C ASP A 71 16.35 -12.86 -10.23
N GLU A 72 16.37 -14.19 -10.24
CA GLU A 72 15.56 -15.02 -9.35
C GLU A 72 15.80 -14.68 -7.86
N VAL A 73 17.02 -14.28 -7.53
CA VAL A 73 17.40 -13.85 -6.18
C VAL A 73 16.59 -12.62 -5.74
N LEU A 74 16.45 -11.60 -6.59
CA LEU A 74 15.66 -10.41 -6.26
C LEU A 74 14.15 -10.68 -6.31
N LYS A 75 13.70 -11.53 -7.23
CA LYS A 75 12.30 -12.00 -7.27
C LYS A 75 11.92 -12.68 -5.96
N ASN A 76 12.76 -13.57 -5.46
CA ASN A 76 12.53 -14.28 -4.20
C ASN A 76 12.63 -13.37 -2.97
N LEU A 77 13.56 -12.40 -2.95
CA LEU A 77 13.69 -11.45 -1.85
C LEU A 77 12.51 -10.48 -1.77
N SER A 78 12.01 -10.01 -2.91
CA SER A 78 10.86 -9.08 -2.98
C SER A 78 9.52 -9.73 -2.64
N GLN A 79 9.40 -11.05 -2.76
CA GLN A 79 8.20 -11.82 -2.44
C GLN A 79 8.09 -12.26 -0.97
N LYS A 80 9.19 -12.18 -0.19
CA LYS A 80 9.17 -12.48 1.24
C LYS A 80 8.50 -11.33 2.02
N LYS A 81 7.31 -11.61 2.58
CA LYS A 81 6.50 -10.68 3.39
C LYS A 81 7.03 -10.54 4.82
#